data_AF-A0A367ZUT6-F1
#
_entry.id   AF-A0A367ZUT6-F1
#
_cell.length_a   1.000
_cell.length_b   1.000
_cell.length_c   1.000
_cell.angle_alpha   90.00
_cell.angle_beta   90.00
_cell.angle_gamma   90.00
#
_symmetry.space_group_name_H-M   'P 1'
#
loop_
_entity.id
_entity.type
_entity.pdbx_description
1 polymer ?
#
loop_
_entity_poly.entity_id
_entity_poly.type
_entity_poly.pdbx_seq_one_letter_code
_entity_poly.pdbx_strand_id
1 'polypeptide(L)'
;MGLSSVLINKKADPQKNVWITSFVIGGIVGAVFAGLGLALFGSALSKVKTNFILVALGVGLGAGALIGWFGREIILGLITLVLNDLEERVGLQRTGFTSTKTGLSRDLDIFEQMFNLVVSVLKRVLMISFRLEEASTDLDRTAQVSSQVIKEIVEKVEQVNKNAVENAANLRETISSLENSFSITKDISSKLVIAREDSQGVAQIAQTTQSSVKESVDKMIKIKELTEGSAKLVNDLNDRSKQIGAILTEIANIAEKTNLLALNAAIEAARAGEQGRGFAVVAEEVRKLARGSAESSKKINNLINDILQKTEHAAEMMRSNTAKVYEGMDVINAVNASLGKMVTTAMTLNDIIKDISTSAQQQSETSDQMYQKVNTISKITDQISQQIQNVANAALGKTVIVDQTSSSAKELRTLSDIFQNALVPFKFKVEGANKRAFVRTEARIPCKFKVLLSGELIDSTLTSGDFEMRGVITNLSAGGCVVETTEDIEQGKYVIFSFQLGNQFVQGIQGRLVRLKKSASADVEALGKETYEGIISFNNVSPEHEKIIVEFVLNAQKQFEQALGIEG
;
A
#
# COMPACT_ATOMS: atom_id res chain seq x y z
N MET A 1 81.96 -7.68 -32.91
CA MET A 1 81.65 -7.39 -31.50
C MET A 1 82.09 -5.96 -31.21
N GLY A 2 81.16 -5.09 -30.82
CA GLY A 2 81.49 -3.68 -30.54
C GLY A 2 82.45 -3.56 -29.36
N LEU A 3 83.40 -2.62 -29.42
CA LEU A 3 84.40 -2.35 -28.37
C LEU A 3 83.79 -2.25 -26.96
N SER A 4 82.53 -1.82 -26.84
CA SER A 4 81.79 -1.72 -25.57
C SER A 4 81.63 -3.05 -24.82
N SER A 5 81.57 -4.18 -25.53
CA SER A 5 81.39 -5.52 -24.93
C SER A 5 82.68 -6.10 -24.33
N VAL A 6 83.84 -5.63 -24.76
CA VAL A 6 85.16 -6.03 -24.25
C VAL A 6 85.59 -5.15 -23.06
N LEU A 7 85.09 -3.92 -23.01
CA LEU A 7 85.51 -2.89 -22.05
C LEU A 7 84.76 -2.94 -20.71
N ILE A 8 83.51 -3.40 -20.66
CA ILE A 8 82.67 -3.33 -19.46
C ILE A 8 82.16 -4.72 -19.08
N ASN A 9 82.83 -5.36 -18.12
CA ASN A 9 82.35 -6.61 -17.56
C ASN A 9 81.29 -6.31 -16.48
N LYS A 10 80.00 -6.48 -16.81
CA LYS A 10 78.88 -6.22 -15.89
C LYS A 10 78.93 -7.03 -14.57
N LYS A 11 79.72 -8.10 -14.50
CA LYS A 11 79.91 -8.91 -13.28
C LYS A 11 81.21 -8.61 -12.52
N ALA A 12 82.09 -7.79 -13.09
CA ALA A 12 83.33 -7.40 -12.43
C ALA A 12 83.12 -6.18 -11.52
N ASP A 13 83.98 -6.08 -10.51
CA ASP A 13 84.06 -4.95 -9.60
C ASP A 13 84.09 -3.62 -10.39
N PRO A 14 83.18 -2.68 -10.15
CA PRO A 14 83.18 -1.34 -10.75
C PRO A 14 84.54 -0.66 -10.76
N GLN A 15 85.36 -0.82 -9.72
CA GLN A 15 86.72 -0.32 -9.70
C GLN A 15 87.58 -0.98 -10.77
N LYS A 16 87.50 -2.32 -10.90
CA LYS A 16 88.22 -3.06 -11.94
C LYS A 16 87.77 -2.60 -13.34
N ASN A 17 86.48 -2.35 -13.55
CA ASN A 17 85.99 -1.85 -14.83
C ASN A 17 86.50 -0.43 -15.13
N VAL A 18 86.53 0.48 -14.16
CA VAL A 18 87.10 1.83 -14.35
C VAL A 18 88.58 1.73 -14.71
N TRP A 19 89.36 0.96 -13.95
CA TRP A 19 90.79 0.80 -14.25
C TRP A 19 91.06 0.10 -15.59
N ILE A 20 90.37 -1.00 -15.91
CA ILE A 20 90.53 -1.73 -17.18
C ILE A 20 90.16 -0.83 -18.36
N THR A 21 89.04 -0.12 -18.28
CA THR A 21 88.63 0.80 -19.35
C THR A 21 89.64 1.92 -19.54
N SER A 22 90.13 2.53 -18.45
CA SER A 22 91.10 3.61 -18.54
C SER A 22 92.48 3.14 -19.03
N PHE A 23 92.94 1.94 -18.66
CA PHE A 23 94.17 1.36 -19.21
C PHE A 23 94.03 0.97 -20.68
N VAL A 24 92.88 0.47 -21.13
CA VAL A 24 92.63 0.17 -22.55
C VAL A 24 92.56 1.46 -23.36
N ILE A 25 91.88 2.50 -22.86
CA ILE A 25 91.85 3.83 -23.50
C ILE A 25 93.27 4.40 -23.57
N GLY A 26 94.02 4.37 -22.46
CA GLY A 26 95.40 4.82 -22.41
C GLY A 26 96.33 4.05 -23.35
N GLY A 27 96.14 2.74 -23.46
CA GLY A 27 96.87 1.87 -24.38
C GLY A 27 96.56 2.15 -25.85
N ILE A 28 95.28 2.38 -26.19
CA ILE A 28 94.87 2.77 -27.55
C ILE A 28 95.46 4.14 -27.89
N VAL A 29 95.34 5.12 -27.00
CA VAL A 29 95.91 6.46 -27.18
C VAL A 29 97.43 6.37 -27.38
N GLY A 30 98.13 5.60 -26.53
CA GLY A 30 99.57 5.36 -26.65
C GLY A 30 99.96 4.67 -27.95
N ALA A 31 99.18 3.69 -28.41
CA ALA A 31 99.42 2.99 -29.68
C ALA A 31 99.18 3.89 -30.90
N VAL A 32 98.14 4.72 -30.88
CA VAL A 32 97.85 5.72 -31.93
C VAL A 32 98.98 6.76 -31.98
N PHE A 33 99.43 7.26 -30.83
CA PHE A 33 100.53 8.22 -30.74
C PHE A 33 101.87 7.63 -31.21
N ALA A 34 102.13 6.36 -30.87
CA ALA A 34 103.28 5.61 -31.35
C ALA A 34 103.24 5.42 -32.88
N GLY A 35 102.07 5.11 -33.45
CA GLY A 35 101.86 4.96 -34.89
C GLY A 35 102.05 6.27 -35.66
N LEU A 36 101.54 7.38 -35.13
CA LEU A 36 101.77 8.72 -35.69
C LEU A 36 103.24 9.12 -35.64
N GLY A 37 103.94 8.84 -34.54
CA GLY A 37 105.37 9.10 -34.44
C GLY A 37 106.20 8.27 -35.43
N LEU A 38 105.86 7.00 -35.63
CA LEU A 38 106.51 6.14 -36.63
C LEU A 38 106.39 6.70 -38.06
N ALA A 39 105.24 7.30 -38.40
CA ALA A 39 105.02 7.95 -39.69
C ALA A 39 105.84 9.23 -39.86
N LEU A 40 106.06 10.00 -38.78
CA LEU A 40 106.85 11.23 -38.80
C LEU A 40 108.37 10.99 -38.82
N PHE A 41 108.86 9.90 -38.20
CA PHE A 41 110.30 9.58 -38.09
C PHE A 41 110.79 8.57 -39.17
N GLY A 42 110.33 8.69 -40.41
CA GLY A 42 110.57 7.73 -41.50
C GLY A 42 112.04 7.32 -41.72
N SER A 43 112.98 8.25 -41.61
CA SER A 43 114.42 8.05 -41.86
C SER A 43 115.31 7.87 -40.61
N ALA A 44 114.74 7.76 -39.41
CA ALA A 44 115.51 7.67 -38.15
C ALA A 44 116.05 6.24 -37.86
N LEU A 45 117.22 6.15 -37.19
CA LEU A 45 117.85 4.90 -36.73
C LEU A 45 116.89 4.00 -35.94
N SER A 46 117.02 2.68 -36.10
CA SER A 46 116.14 1.67 -35.47
C SER A 46 116.01 1.83 -33.94
N LYS A 47 117.09 2.21 -33.24
CA LYS A 47 117.08 2.46 -31.79
C LYS A 47 116.18 3.65 -31.37
N VAL A 48 116.06 4.68 -32.20
CA VAL A 48 115.22 5.86 -31.91
C VAL A 48 113.73 5.51 -32.05
N LYS A 49 113.37 4.71 -33.06
CA LYS A 49 112.00 4.24 -33.27
C LYS A 49 111.51 3.38 -32.10
N THR A 50 112.33 2.43 -31.61
CA THR A 50 111.98 1.59 -30.47
C THR A 50 111.81 2.39 -29.17
N ASN A 51 112.70 3.35 -28.90
CA ASN A 51 112.57 4.21 -27.72
C ASN A 51 111.33 5.11 -27.77
N PHE A 52 110.98 5.66 -28.94
CA PHE A 52 109.78 6.50 -29.07
C PHE A 52 108.49 5.70 -28.81
N ILE A 53 108.38 4.48 -29.33
CA ILE A 53 107.23 3.60 -29.09
C ILE A 53 107.09 3.29 -27.60
N LEU A 54 108.19 2.97 -26.91
CA LEU A 54 108.19 2.69 -25.48
C LEU A 54 107.75 3.91 -24.65
N VAL A 55 108.21 5.12 -25.00
CA VAL A 55 107.80 6.36 -24.33
C VAL A 55 106.34 6.69 -24.61
N ALA A 56 105.88 6.57 -25.86
CA ALA A 56 104.49 6.85 -26.24
C ALA A 56 103.49 5.90 -25.57
N LEU A 57 103.81 4.59 -25.49
CA LEU A 57 103.02 3.62 -24.74
C LEU A 57 103.08 3.89 -23.22
N GLY A 58 104.24 4.27 -22.68
CA GLY A 58 104.39 4.64 -21.27
C GLY A 58 103.56 5.86 -20.88
N VAL A 59 103.58 6.92 -21.69
CA VAL A 59 102.74 8.12 -21.51
C VAL A 59 101.26 7.79 -21.69
N GLY A 60 100.91 6.96 -22.68
CA GLY A 60 99.54 6.49 -22.88
C GLY A 60 98.99 5.72 -21.68
N LEU A 61 99.76 4.77 -21.13
CA LEU A 61 99.39 4.03 -19.92
C LEU A 61 99.34 4.93 -18.68
N GLY A 62 100.25 5.91 -18.56
CA GLY A 62 100.21 6.92 -17.49
C GLY A 62 98.98 7.83 -17.55
N ALA A 63 98.61 8.29 -18.75
CA ALA A 63 97.36 9.03 -18.98
C ALA A 63 96.14 8.16 -18.69
N GLY A 64 96.17 6.87 -19.06
CA GLY A 64 95.15 5.90 -18.69
C GLY A 64 95.00 5.74 -17.18
N ALA A 65 96.10 5.65 -16.43
CA ALA A 65 96.07 5.58 -14.97
C ALA A 65 95.49 6.87 -14.34
N LEU A 66 95.84 8.05 -14.86
CA LEU A 66 95.28 9.33 -14.42
C LEU A 66 93.78 9.44 -14.72
N ILE A 67 93.33 9.02 -15.91
CA ILE A 67 91.91 8.99 -16.28
C ILE A 67 91.13 8.02 -15.39
N GLY A 68 91.70 6.86 -15.06
CA GLY A 68 91.09 5.88 -14.16
C GLY A 68 91.00 6.39 -12.72
N TRP A 69 92.05 7.05 -12.24
CA TRP A 69 92.05 7.70 -10.92
C TRP A 69 91.04 8.84 -10.86
N PHE A 70 91.03 9.73 -11.84
CA PHE A 70 90.11 10.87 -11.91
C PHE A 70 88.65 10.42 -12.08
N GLY A 71 88.40 9.43 -12.95
CA GLY A 71 87.08 8.82 -13.12
C GLY A 71 86.57 8.15 -11.86
N ARG A 72 87.44 7.46 -11.11
CA ARG A 72 87.11 6.90 -9.79
C ARG A 72 86.72 7.99 -8.80
N GLU A 73 87.50 9.07 -8.68
CA GLU A 73 87.21 10.15 -7.72
C GLU A 73 85.92 10.91 -8.07
N ILE A 74 85.64 11.15 -9.35
CA ILE A 74 84.37 11.75 -9.77
C ILE A 74 83.18 10.86 -9.41
N ILE A 75 83.27 9.55 -9.69
CA ILE A 75 82.18 8.61 -9.38
C ILE A 75 81.98 8.50 -7.87
N LEU A 76 83.07 8.44 -7.08
CA LEU A 76 83.00 8.45 -5.62
C LEU A 76 82.35 9.73 -5.11
N GLY A 77 82.79 10.90 -5.57
CA GLY A 77 82.22 12.20 -5.19
C GLY A 77 80.72 12.27 -5.46
N LEU A 78 80.28 11.86 -6.66
CA LEU A 78 78.86 11.83 -7.04
C LEU A 78 78.04 10.88 -6.18
N ILE A 79 78.53 9.66 -5.93
CA ILE A 79 77.82 8.69 -5.09
C ILE A 79 77.76 9.17 -3.65
N THR A 80 78.84 9.72 -3.11
CA THR A 80 78.84 10.26 -1.74
C THR A 80 77.91 11.45 -1.60
N LEU A 81 77.78 12.30 -2.63
CA LEU A 81 76.83 13.41 -2.64
C LEU A 81 75.40 12.88 -2.61
N VAL A 82 75.06 11.93 -3.48
CA VAL A 82 73.71 11.35 -3.51
C VAL A 82 73.40 10.55 -2.24
N LEU A 83 74.37 9.82 -1.69
CA LEU A 83 74.20 9.12 -0.42
C LEU A 83 74.01 10.10 0.75
N ASN A 84 74.72 11.23 0.76
CA ASN A 84 74.51 12.30 1.75
C ASN A 84 73.10 12.90 1.60
N ASP A 85 72.65 13.17 0.37
CA ASP A 85 71.30 13.67 0.12
C ASP A 85 70.21 12.67 0.57
N LEU A 86 70.41 11.37 0.34
CA LEU A 86 69.49 10.33 0.83
C LEU A 86 69.48 10.23 2.37
N GLU A 87 70.60 10.56 3.02
CA GLU A 87 70.71 10.54 4.47
C GLU A 87 70.10 11.80 5.10
N GLU A 88 70.40 12.98 4.57
CA GLU A 88 69.97 14.27 5.12
C GLU A 88 68.53 14.63 4.71
N ARG A 89 68.16 14.40 3.44
CA ARG A 89 66.84 14.81 2.92
C ARG A 89 65.79 13.70 3.01
N VAL A 90 66.19 12.44 2.84
CA VAL A 90 65.27 11.29 2.91
C VAL A 90 65.33 10.58 4.26
N GLY A 91 66.38 10.81 5.07
CA GLY A 91 66.51 10.24 6.41
C GLY A 91 67.01 8.79 6.44
N LEU A 92 67.58 8.27 5.35
CA LEU A 92 68.07 6.89 5.28
C LEU A 92 69.48 6.77 5.86
N GLN A 93 69.61 6.08 7.00
CA GLN A 93 70.91 5.86 7.64
C GLN A 93 71.72 4.76 6.95
N ARG A 94 73.00 5.03 6.66
CA ARG A 94 73.92 4.07 6.02
C ARG A 94 74.17 2.82 6.87
N THR A 95 74.07 2.94 8.19
CA THR A 95 74.29 1.84 9.15
C THR A 95 73.26 0.71 9.02
N GLY A 96 72.11 0.98 8.40
CA GLY A 96 71.08 -0.03 8.13
C GLY A 96 71.38 -0.92 6.91
N PHE A 97 72.43 -0.63 6.13
CA PHE A 97 72.74 -1.34 4.89
C PHE A 97 74.14 -1.94 4.95
N THR A 98 74.23 -3.26 4.80
CA THR A 98 75.50 -3.99 4.82
C THR A 98 75.94 -4.36 3.41
N SER A 99 77.21 -4.15 3.09
CA SER A 99 77.81 -4.62 1.84
C SER A 99 78.99 -5.54 2.12
N THR A 100 79.12 -6.60 1.34
CA THR A 100 80.25 -7.53 1.35
C THR A 100 81.42 -7.06 0.48
N LYS A 101 81.26 -5.91 -0.20
CA LYS A 101 82.24 -5.32 -1.12
C LYS A 101 83.05 -4.23 -0.40
N THR A 102 84.15 -3.79 -1.00
CA THR A 102 85.06 -2.77 -0.44
C THR A 102 85.27 -1.60 -1.40
N GLY A 103 85.55 -0.40 -0.87
CA GLY A 103 85.80 0.80 -1.67
C GLY A 103 84.57 1.28 -2.45
N LEU A 104 84.76 1.74 -3.69
CA LEU A 104 83.69 2.26 -4.56
C LEU A 104 82.53 1.27 -4.74
N SER A 105 82.84 -0.03 -4.72
CA SER A 105 81.85 -1.09 -4.90
C SER A 105 80.94 -1.28 -3.68
N ARG A 106 81.37 -0.87 -2.49
CA ARG A 106 80.54 -0.81 -1.29
C ARG A 106 79.52 0.32 -1.39
N ASP A 107 79.97 1.52 -1.75
CA ASP A 107 79.11 2.70 -1.79
C ASP A 107 78.07 2.61 -2.91
N LEU A 108 78.42 2.01 -4.05
CA LEU A 108 77.47 1.65 -5.10
C LEU A 108 76.40 0.66 -4.64
N ASP A 109 76.78 -0.35 -3.86
CA ASP A 109 75.89 -1.39 -3.36
C ASP A 109 74.93 -0.82 -2.30
N ILE A 110 75.43 0.03 -1.39
CA ILE A 110 74.61 0.75 -0.41
C ILE A 110 73.64 1.71 -1.12
N PHE A 111 74.12 2.45 -2.13
CA PHE A 111 73.28 3.33 -2.94
C PHE A 111 72.16 2.54 -3.65
N GLU A 112 72.47 1.40 -4.27
CA GLU A 112 71.47 0.55 -4.93
C GLU A 112 70.42 0.04 -3.93
N GLN A 113 70.83 -0.41 -2.74
CA GLN A 113 69.91 -0.85 -1.69
C GLN A 113 69.00 0.29 -1.20
N MET A 114 69.57 1.47 -0.92
CA MET A 114 68.80 2.66 -0.49
C MET A 114 67.84 3.13 -1.58
N PHE A 115 68.30 3.19 -2.83
CA PHE A 115 67.48 3.57 -3.98
C PHE A 115 66.31 2.59 -4.19
N ASN A 116 66.57 1.28 -4.10
CA ASN A 116 65.54 0.25 -4.20
C ASN A 116 64.52 0.36 -3.06
N LEU A 117 64.94 0.73 -1.84
CA LEU A 117 64.03 0.96 -0.73
C LEU A 117 63.12 2.16 -0.99
N VAL A 118 63.66 3.30 -1.44
CA VAL A 118 62.87 4.50 -1.80
C VAL A 118 61.84 4.15 -2.88
N VAL A 119 62.27 3.47 -3.95
CA VAL A 119 61.38 3.02 -5.02
C VAL A 119 60.28 2.07 -4.49
N SER A 120 60.61 1.16 -3.58
CA SER A 120 59.64 0.26 -2.93
C SER A 120 58.61 1.03 -2.11
N VAL A 121 59.04 2.01 -1.30
CA VAL A 121 58.14 2.85 -0.50
C VAL A 121 57.22 3.66 -1.41
N LEU A 122 57.75 4.31 -2.45
CA LEU A 122 56.93 5.07 -3.41
C LEU A 122 55.89 4.18 -4.12
N LYS A 123 56.25 2.95 -4.50
CA LYS A 123 55.30 1.96 -5.03
C LYS A 123 54.22 1.57 -4.01
N ARG A 124 54.59 1.41 -2.74
CA ARG A 124 53.61 1.13 -1.66
C ARG A 124 52.67 2.30 -1.43
N VAL A 125 53.17 3.54 -1.43
CA VAL A 125 52.33 4.75 -1.33
C VAL A 125 51.35 4.83 -2.50
N LEU A 126 51.80 4.54 -3.72
CA LEU A 126 50.94 4.47 -4.90
C LEU A 126 49.86 3.39 -4.79
N MET A 127 50.19 2.22 -4.24
CA MET A 127 49.20 1.16 -4.00
C MET A 127 48.19 1.56 -2.92
N ILE A 128 48.65 2.24 -1.86
CA ILE A 128 47.79 2.75 -0.79
C ILE A 128 46.84 3.82 -1.34
N SER A 129 47.29 4.72 -2.21
CA SER A 129 46.42 5.74 -2.79
C SER A 129 45.30 5.12 -3.65
N PHE A 130 45.60 4.11 -4.47
CA PHE A 130 44.56 3.39 -5.22
C PHE A 130 43.54 2.71 -4.29
N ARG A 131 44.00 2.06 -3.22
CA ARG A 131 43.09 1.47 -2.21
C ARG A 131 42.26 2.53 -1.48
N LEU A 132 42.79 3.73 -1.31
CA LEU A 132 42.10 4.85 -0.69
C LEU A 132 41.00 5.42 -1.60
N GLU A 133 41.25 5.48 -2.91
CA GLU A 133 40.25 5.85 -3.91
C GLU A 133 39.09 4.84 -3.95
N GLU A 134 39.40 3.54 -3.91
CA GLU A 134 38.41 2.47 -3.83
C GLU A 134 37.57 2.57 -2.54
N ALA A 135 38.23 2.68 -1.38
CA ALA A 135 37.54 2.81 -0.09
C ALA A 135 36.68 4.09 0.00
N SER A 136 37.16 5.21 -0.54
CA SER A 136 36.40 6.46 -0.64
C SER A 136 35.14 6.28 -1.49
N THR A 137 35.26 5.62 -2.65
CA THR A 137 34.13 5.38 -3.56
C THR A 137 33.08 4.46 -2.91
N ASP A 138 33.52 3.43 -2.18
CA ASP A 138 32.63 2.53 -1.46
C ASP A 138 31.90 3.21 -0.29
N LEU A 139 32.61 4.07 0.46
CA LEU A 139 32.00 4.88 1.53
C LEU A 139 30.99 5.89 0.98
N ASP A 140 31.28 6.56 -0.14
CA ASP A 140 30.34 7.50 -0.76
C ASP A 140 29.08 6.78 -1.25
N ARG A 141 29.24 5.61 -1.89
CA ARG A 141 28.12 4.76 -2.28
C ARG A 141 27.29 4.32 -1.07
N THR A 142 27.96 3.91 0.01
CA THR A 142 27.30 3.51 1.26
C THR A 142 26.52 4.66 1.89
N ALA A 143 27.07 5.88 1.87
CA ALA A 143 26.40 7.09 2.33
C ALA A 143 25.16 7.42 1.49
N GLN A 144 25.25 7.35 0.16
CA GLN A 144 24.12 7.58 -0.74
C GLN A 144 22.98 6.57 -0.51
N VAL A 145 23.31 5.27 -0.44
CA VAL A 145 22.31 4.22 -0.15
C VAL A 145 21.68 4.42 1.22
N SER A 146 22.48 4.75 2.24
CA SER A 146 21.98 5.01 3.59
C SER A 146 21.07 6.23 3.64
N SER A 147 21.39 7.30 2.89
CA SER A 147 20.54 8.50 2.76
C SER A 147 19.17 8.14 2.19
N GLN A 148 19.14 7.31 1.14
CA GLN A 148 17.89 6.86 0.53
C GLN A 148 17.04 6.03 1.50
N VAL A 149 17.66 5.07 2.20
CA VAL A 149 16.96 4.26 3.21
C VAL A 149 16.39 5.13 4.34
N ILE A 150 17.11 6.16 4.78
CA ILE A 150 16.62 7.08 5.81
C ILE A 150 15.41 7.88 5.31
N LYS A 151 15.42 8.37 4.07
CA LYS A 151 14.26 9.05 3.48
C LYS A 151 13.03 8.15 3.46
N GLU A 152 13.19 6.91 3.01
CA GLU A 152 12.10 5.92 3.02
C GLU A 152 11.58 5.65 4.43
N ILE A 153 12.47 5.57 5.44
CA ILE A 153 12.06 5.43 6.84
C ILE A 153 11.23 6.64 7.29
N VAL A 154 11.65 7.86 6.98
CA VAL A 154 10.91 9.08 7.37
C VAL A 154 9.52 9.11 6.74
N GLU A 155 9.41 8.82 5.45
CA GLU A 155 8.12 8.73 4.75
C GLU A 155 7.21 7.66 5.37
N LYS A 156 7.78 6.49 5.71
CA LYS A 156 7.03 5.42 6.37
C LYS A 156 6.58 5.79 7.78
N VAL A 157 7.41 6.47 8.55
CA VAL A 157 7.06 7.00 9.88
C VAL A 157 5.86 7.95 9.76
N GLU A 158 5.87 8.87 8.80
CA GLU A 158 4.75 9.79 8.57
C GLU A 158 3.46 9.05 8.21
N GLN A 159 3.56 8.06 7.31
CA GLN A 159 2.42 7.23 6.91
C GLN A 159 1.84 6.45 8.10
N VAL A 160 2.68 5.81 8.92
CA VAL A 160 2.22 5.05 10.08
C VAL A 160 1.62 5.99 11.13
N ASN A 161 2.17 7.19 11.31
CA ASN A 161 1.62 8.18 12.24
C ASN A 161 0.21 8.62 11.83
N LYS A 162 0.00 8.88 10.54
CA LYS A 162 -1.34 9.19 10.01
C LYS A 162 -2.32 8.05 10.28
N ASN A 163 -1.92 6.80 10.01
CA ASN A 163 -2.75 5.63 10.28
C ASN A 163 -3.06 5.46 11.77
N ALA A 164 -2.11 5.77 12.67
CA ALA A 164 -2.33 5.71 14.11
C ALA A 164 -3.39 6.75 14.57
N VAL A 165 -3.36 7.96 14.03
CA VAL A 165 -4.36 9.00 14.30
C VAL A 165 -5.75 8.61 13.78
N GLU A 166 -5.83 8.08 12.55
CA GLU A 166 -7.08 7.58 11.98
C GLU A 166 -7.64 6.40 12.80
N ASN A 167 -6.79 5.44 13.20
CA ASN A 167 -7.19 4.35 14.08
C ASN A 167 -7.72 4.86 15.42
N ALA A 168 -7.07 5.85 16.04
CA ALA A 168 -7.55 6.44 17.29
C ALA A 168 -8.94 7.09 17.14
N ALA A 169 -9.22 7.73 15.99
CA ALA A 169 -10.55 8.27 15.70
C ALA A 169 -11.59 7.15 15.55
N ASN A 170 -11.29 6.12 14.76
CA ASN A 170 -12.18 4.97 14.54
C ASN A 170 -12.48 4.22 15.86
N LEU A 171 -11.49 4.10 16.75
CA LEU A 171 -11.70 3.48 18.06
C LEU A 171 -12.65 4.29 18.94
N ARG A 172 -12.57 5.63 18.91
CA ARG A 172 -13.54 6.48 19.65
C ARG A 172 -14.96 6.31 19.15
N GLU A 173 -15.15 6.26 17.83
CA GLU A 173 -16.47 5.99 17.23
C GLU A 173 -17.00 4.61 17.61
N THR A 174 -16.11 3.60 17.61
CA THR A 174 -16.45 2.24 18.05
C THR A 174 -16.88 2.22 19.52
N ILE A 175 -16.18 2.94 20.41
CA ILE A 175 -16.57 3.07 21.82
C ILE A 175 -17.96 3.69 21.95
N SER A 176 -18.22 4.79 21.24
CA SER A 176 -19.54 5.45 21.27
C SER A 176 -20.66 4.52 20.77
N SER A 177 -20.39 3.73 19.73
CA SER A 177 -21.33 2.73 19.21
C SER A 177 -21.60 1.60 20.22
N LEU A 178 -20.59 1.18 20.99
CA LEU A 178 -20.75 0.21 22.07
C LEU A 178 -21.57 0.78 23.25
N GLU A 179 -21.33 2.03 23.65
CA GLU A 179 -22.14 2.72 24.67
C GLU A 179 -23.61 2.80 24.27
N ASN A 180 -23.89 3.14 23.01
CA ASN A 180 -25.25 3.14 22.48
C ASN A 180 -25.86 1.72 22.49
N SER A 181 -25.08 0.70 22.12
CA SER A 181 -25.51 -0.71 22.15
C SER A 181 -25.88 -1.17 23.56
N PHE A 182 -25.12 -0.76 24.58
CA PHE A 182 -25.47 -1.03 25.98
C PHE A 182 -26.78 -0.35 26.39
N SER A 183 -26.96 0.92 26.02
CA SER A 183 -28.18 1.68 26.30
C SER A 183 -29.42 1.00 25.69
N ILE A 184 -29.33 0.62 24.40
CA ILE A 184 -30.41 -0.07 23.69
C ILE A 184 -30.69 -1.43 24.33
N THR A 185 -29.67 -2.21 24.68
CA THR A 185 -29.85 -3.53 25.33
C THR A 185 -30.55 -3.40 26.68
N LYS A 186 -30.24 -2.36 27.44
CA LYS A 186 -30.92 -2.05 28.71
C LYS A 186 -32.38 -1.66 28.51
N ASP A 187 -32.67 -0.84 27.50
CA ASP A 187 -34.05 -0.45 27.14
C ASP A 187 -34.88 -1.65 26.63
N ILE A 188 -34.28 -2.54 25.85
CA ILE A 188 -34.92 -3.81 25.45
C ILE A 188 -35.24 -4.63 26.70
N SER A 189 -34.29 -4.75 27.62
CA SER A 189 -34.48 -5.54 28.85
C SER A 189 -35.64 -5.02 29.71
N SER A 190 -35.78 -3.70 29.86
CA SER A 190 -36.92 -3.12 30.60
C SER A 190 -38.26 -3.35 29.89
N LYS A 191 -38.30 -3.20 28.56
CA LYS A 191 -39.50 -3.46 27.76
C LYS A 191 -39.93 -4.92 27.79
N LEU A 192 -38.99 -5.86 27.87
CA LEU A 192 -39.30 -7.29 27.99
C LEU A 192 -39.97 -7.63 29.32
N VAL A 193 -39.61 -6.93 30.41
CA VAL A 193 -40.28 -7.11 31.71
C VAL A 193 -41.75 -6.70 31.60
N ILE A 194 -42.02 -5.54 31.00
CA ILE A 194 -43.39 -5.03 30.79
C ILE A 194 -44.17 -6.00 29.87
N ALA A 195 -43.58 -6.42 28.76
CA ALA A 195 -44.22 -7.35 27.82
C ALA A 195 -44.56 -8.70 28.48
N ARG A 196 -43.73 -9.16 29.42
CA ARG A 196 -43.98 -10.38 30.19
C ARG A 196 -45.18 -10.22 31.11
N GLU A 197 -45.24 -9.12 31.86
CA GLU A 197 -46.36 -8.79 32.74
C GLU A 197 -47.67 -8.68 31.96
N ASP A 198 -47.65 -7.98 30.82
CA ASP A 198 -48.81 -7.85 29.94
C ASP A 198 -49.28 -9.20 29.41
N SER A 199 -48.36 -10.05 28.95
CA SER A 199 -48.68 -11.40 28.44
C SER A 199 -49.30 -12.29 29.53
N GLN A 200 -48.76 -12.23 30.75
CA GLN A 200 -49.34 -12.92 31.91
C GLN A 200 -50.73 -12.37 32.27
N GLY A 201 -50.91 -11.05 32.22
CA GLY A 201 -52.19 -10.39 32.43
C GLY A 201 -53.24 -10.85 31.42
N VAL A 202 -52.88 -10.90 30.13
CA VAL A 202 -53.75 -11.39 29.05
C VAL A 202 -54.15 -12.86 29.29
N ALA A 203 -53.20 -13.73 29.64
CA ALA A 203 -53.51 -15.13 29.94
C ALA A 203 -54.48 -15.26 31.12
N GLN A 204 -54.27 -14.50 32.20
CA GLN A 204 -55.12 -14.52 33.38
C GLN A 204 -56.54 -14.01 33.09
N ILE A 205 -56.66 -12.93 32.32
CA ILE A 205 -57.96 -12.39 31.88
C ILE A 205 -58.68 -13.45 31.05
N ALA A 206 -58.02 -14.00 30.04
CA ALA A 206 -58.62 -15.01 29.16
C ALA A 206 -59.11 -16.24 29.95
N GLN A 207 -58.32 -16.71 30.92
CA GLN A 207 -58.68 -17.86 31.76
C GLN A 207 -59.87 -17.56 32.70
N THR A 208 -59.91 -16.34 33.26
CA THR A 208 -61.03 -15.88 34.09
C THR A 208 -62.31 -15.76 33.23
N THR A 209 -62.22 -15.17 32.04
CA THR A 209 -63.33 -15.08 31.09
C THR A 209 -63.80 -16.47 30.67
N GLN A 210 -62.89 -17.43 30.48
CA GLN A 210 -63.23 -18.81 30.14
C GLN A 210 -64.09 -19.49 31.23
N SER A 211 -63.82 -19.18 32.50
CA SER A 211 -64.67 -19.63 33.61
C SER A 211 -66.08 -19.04 33.54
N SER A 212 -66.22 -17.73 33.25
CA SER A 212 -67.53 -17.08 33.08
C SER A 212 -68.29 -17.60 31.86
N VAL A 213 -67.58 -17.92 30.78
CA VAL A 213 -68.14 -18.56 29.58
C VAL A 213 -68.64 -19.96 29.91
N LYS A 214 -67.91 -20.75 30.69
CA LYS A 214 -68.36 -22.07 31.16
C LYS A 214 -69.64 -21.98 31.98
N GLU A 215 -69.74 -21.02 32.90
CA GLU A 215 -70.99 -20.77 33.64
C GLU A 215 -72.15 -20.39 32.70
N SER A 216 -71.86 -19.64 31.63
CA SER A 216 -72.85 -19.27 30.61
C SER A 216 -73.33 -20.47 29.80
N VAL A 217 -72.43 -21.42 29.48
CA VAL A 217 -72.80 -22.72 28.87
C VAL A 217 -73.76 -23.48 29.78
N ASP A 218 -73.44 -23.62 31.07
CA ASP A 218 -74.28 -24.34 32.03
C ASP A 218 -75.67 -23.69 32.16
N LYS A 219 -75.75 -22.36 32.12
CA LYS A 219 -77.02 -21.62 32.10
C LYS A 219 -77.81 -21.86 30.81
N MET A 220 -77.16 -21.90 29.65
CA MET A 220 -77.84 -22.20 28.38
C MET A 220 -78.36 -23.63 28.30
N ILE A 221 -77.65 -24.60 28.87
CA ILE A 221 -78.14 -25.98 29.00
C ILE A 221 -79.43 -26.01 29.83
N LYS A 222 -79.49 -25.29 30.96
CA LYS A 222 -80.73 -25.17 31.74
C LYS A 222 -81.87 -24.49 30.98
N ILE A 223 -81.57 -23.43 30.22
CA ILE A 223 -82.57 -22.74 29.37
C ILE A 223 -83.11 -23.69 28.30
N LYS A 224 -82.23 -24.49 27.69
CA LYS A 224 -82.61 -25.52 26.72
C LYS A 224 -83.60 -26.52 27.34
N GLU A 225 -83.26 -27.09 28.51
CA GLU A 225 -84.12 -28.05 29.23
C GLU A 225 -85.49 -27.43 29.57
N LEU A 226 -85.52 -26.18 30.05
CA LEU A 226 -86.76 -25.47 30.36
C LEU A 226 -87.62 -25.18 29.12
N THR A 227 -86.97 -24.85 27.99
CA THR A 227 -87.65 -24.58 26.72
C THR A 227 -88.25 -25.87 26.13
N GLU A 228 -87.50 -26.97 26.13
CA GLU A 228 -87.97 -28.29 25.70
C GLU A 228 -89.12 -28.79 26.60
N GLY A 229 -89.02 -28.59 27.92
CA GLY A 229 -90.09 -28.89 28.86
C GLY A 229 -91.37 -28.08 28.61
N SER A 230 -91.22 -26.77 28.33
CA SER A 230 -92.33 -25.88 28.00
C SER A 230 -93.00 -26.26 26.68
N ALA A 231 -92.21 -26.60 25.66
CA ALA A 231 -92.73 -27.09 24.38
C ALA A 231 -93.57 -28.36 24.56
N LYS A 232 -93.13 -29.29 25.42
CA LYS A 232 -93.89 -30.50 25.75
C LYS A 232 -95.22 -30.20 26.44
N LEU A 233 -95.24 -29.26 27.40
CA LEU A 233 -96.47 -28.82 28.08
C LEU A 233 -97.47 -28.17 27.12
N VAL A 234 -97.00 -27.32 26.19
CA VAL A 234 -97.85 -26.70 25.18
C VAL A 234 -98.45 -27.74 24.22
N ASN A 235 -97.67 -28.75 23.82
CA ASN A 235 -98.17 -29.85 23.00
C ASN A 235 -99.22 -30.70 23.75
N ASP A 236 -98.99 -31.05 25.02
CA ASP A 236 -99.99 -31.77 25.83
C ASP A 236 -101.28 -30.96 25.98
N LEU A 237 -101.19 -29.64 26.16
CA LEU A 237 -102.36 -28.76 26.20
C LEU A 237 -103.11 -28.74 24.86
N ASN A 238 -102.40 -28.66 23.73
CA ASN A 238 -103.00 -28.74 22.39
C ASN A 238 -103.78 -30.06 22.21
N ASP A 239 -103.17 -31.19 22.59
CA ASP A 239 -103.80 -32.50 22.48
C ASP A 239 -105.04 -32.64 23.39
N ARG A 240 -104.96 -32.15 24.64
CA ARG A 240 -106.12 -32.11 25.56
C ARG A 240 -107.23 -31.20 25.04
N SER A 241 -106.90 -30.04 24.48
CA SER A 241 -107.89 -29.14 23.88
C SER A 241 -108.59 -29.78 22.67
N LYS A 242 -107.88 -30.55 21.84
CA LYS A 242 -108.49 -31.32 20.73
C LYS A 242 -109.48 -32.36 21.26
N GLN A 243 -109.12 -33.08 22.32
CA GLN A 243 -110.01 -34.06 22.96
C GLN A 243 -111.29 -33.39 23.51
N ILE A 244 -111.16 -32.24 24.18
CA ILE A 244 -112.31 -31.48 24.67
C ILE A 244 -113.20 -31.01 23.51
N GLY A 245 -112.62 -30.54 22.42
CA GLY A 245 -113.36 -30.16 21.21
C GLY A 245 -114.18 -31.30 20.62
N ALA A 246 -113.62 -32.52 20.60
CA ALA A 246 -114.35 -33.71 20.16
C ALA A 246 -115.54 -34.04 21.08
N ILE A 247 -115.34 -34.00 22.39
CA ILE A 247 -116.39 -34.22 23.39
C ILE A 247 -117.52 -33.18 23.24
N LEU A 248 -117.19 -31.90 23.06
CA LEU A 248 -118.18 -30.83 22.88
C LEU A 248 -119.00 -31.01 21.60
N THR A 249 -118.38 -31.51 20.54
CA THR A 249 -119.09 -31.85 19.30
C THR A 249 -120.10 -32.98 19.54
N GLU A 250 -119.71 -34.00 20.32
CA GLU A 250 -120.62 -35.09 20.70
C GLU A 250 -121.76 -34.61 21.61
N ILE A 251 -121.50 -33.74 22.59
CA ILE A 251 -122.54 -33.14 23.44
C ILE A 251 -123.51 -32.31 22.59
N ALA A 252 -123.02 -31.51 21.64
CA ALA A 252 -123.86 -30.73 20.74
C ALA A 252 -124.79 -31.65 19.92
N ASN A 253 -124.26 -32.77 19.40
CA ASN A 253 -125.04 -33.79 18.70
C ASN A 253 -126.10 -34.46 19.60
N ILE A 254 -125.76 -34.74 20.87
CA ILE A 254 -126.72 -35.29 21.85
C ILE A 254 -127.83 -34.28 22.16
N ALA A 255 -127.47 -33.00 22.36
CA ALA A 255 -128.42 -31.93 22.62
C ALA A 255 -129.37 -31.73 21.44
N GLU A 256 -128.87 -31.79 20.20
CA GLU A 256 -129.70 -31.73 19.00
C GLU A 256 -130.65 -32.93 18.87
N LYS A 257 -130.16 -34.16 19.09
CA LYS A 257 -131.00 -35.36 19.16
C LYS A 257 -132.06 -35.26 20.25
N THR A 258 -131.71 -34.73 21.42
CA THR A 258 -132.62 -34.54 22.55
C THR A 258 -133.68 -33.49 22.23
N ASN A 259 -133.31 -32.41 21.54
CA ASN A 259 -134.24 -31.40 21.04
C ASN A 259 -135.25 -32.01 20.04
N LEU A 260 -134.80 -32.89 19.14
CA LEU A 260 -135.68 -33.62 18.21
C LEU A 260 -136.60 -34.62 18.93
N LEU A 261 -136.08 -35.37 19.91
CA LEU A 261 -136.88 -36.28 20.75
C LEU A 261 -137.95 -35.52 21.54
N ALA A 262 -137.58 -34.40 22.16
CA ALA A 262 -138.48 -33.55 22.91
C ALA A 262 -139.55 -32.90 22.00
N LEU A 263 -139.18 -32.53 20.77
CA LEU A 263 -140.13 -32.06 19.75
C LEU A 263 -141.14 -33.14 19.39
N ASN A 264 -140.69 -34.38 19.14
CA ASN A 264 -141.57 -35.51 18.86
C ASN A 264 -142.50 -35.80 20.04
N ALA A 265 -141.99 -35.73 21.28
CA ALA A 265 -142.79 -35.90 22.48
C ALA A 265 -143.83 -34.77 22.67
N ALA A 266 -143.47 -33.51 22.37
CA ALA A 266 -144.40 -32.39 22.41
C ALA A 266 -145.52 -32.51 21.38
N ILE A 267 -145.19 -33.00 20.17
CA ILE A 267 -146.17 -33.28 19.10
C ILE A 267 -147.13 -34.39 19.55
N GLU A 268 -146.64 -35.50 20.08
CA GLU A 268 -147.49 -36.62 20.51
C GLU A 268 -148.33 -36.27 21.76
N ALA A 269 -147.79 -35.45 22.67
CA ALA A 269 -148.54 -34.92 23.80
C ALA A 269 -149.67 -33.97 23.37
N ALA A 270 -149.44 -33.13 22.35
CA ALA A 270 -150.51 -32.33 21.74
C ALA A 270 -151.57 -33.19 21.06
N ARG A 271 -151.17 -34.33 20.47
CA ARG A 271 -152.06 -35.31 19.82
C ARG A 271 -152.96 -36.06 20.80
N ALA A 272 -152.51 -36.29 22.03
CA ALA A 272 -153.28 -36.92 23.10
C ALA A 272 -154.33 -35.99 23.78
N GLY A 273 -154.42 -34.73 23.36
CA GLY A 273 -155.42 -33.77 23.86
C GLY A 273 -155.27 -33.46 25.35
N GLU A 274 -156.39 -33.41 26.10
CA GLU A 274 -156.40 -33.08 27.53
C GLU A 274 -155.58 -34.07 28.39
N GLN A 275 -155.48 -35.34 27.99
CA GLN A 275 -154.70 -36.35 28.72
C GLN A 275 -153.18 -36.17 28.57
N GLY A 276 -152.74 -35.40 27.56
CA GLY A 276 -151.32 -35.15 27.26
C GLY A 276 -150.77 -33.83 27.82
N ARG A 277 -151.59 -32.98 28.46
CA ARG A 277 -151.18 -31.62 28.91
C ARG A 277 -149.94 -31.61 29.81
N GLY A 278 -149.88 -32.52 30.79
CA GLY A 278 -148.71 -32.63 31.68
C GLY A 278 -147.44 -33.04 30.93
N PHE A 279 -147.55 -33.97 29.98
CA PHE A 279 -146.44 -34.40 29.12
C PHE A 279 -145.97 -33.31 28.16
N ALA A 280 -146.89 -32.50 27.62
CA ALA A 280 -146.54 -31.39 26.73
C ALA A 280 -145.68 -30.32 27.42
N VAL A 281 -145.97 -30.02 28.69
CA VAL A 281 -145.18 -29.08 29.50
C VAL A 281 -143.78 -29.62 29.75
N VAL A 282 -143.65 -30.90 30.13
CA VAL A 282 -142.34 -31.54 30.32
C VAL A 282 -141.54 -31.57 29.01
N ALA A 283 -142.19 -31.90 27.89
CA ALA A 283 -141.54 -31.96 26.58
C ALA A 283 -141.01 -30.59 26.13
N GLU A 284 -141.76 -29.49 26.33
CA GLU A 284 -141.25 -28.15 25.98
C GLU A 284 -140.12 -27.70 26.93
N GLU A 285 -140.15 -28.07 28.22
CA GLU A 285 -139.04 -27.77 29.13
C GLU A 285 -137.77 -28.56 28.76
N VAL A 286 -137.89 -29.84 28.41
CA VAL A 286 -136.77 -30.65 27.88
C VAL A 286 -136.24 -30.04 26.58
N ARG A 287 -137.13 -29.57 25.68
CA ARG A 287 -136.73 -28.91 24.43
C ARG A 287 -135.98 -27.61 24.67
N LYS A 288 -136.39 -26.82 25.66
CA LYS A 288 -135.70 -25.59 26.08
C LYS A 288 -134.33 -25.89 26.69
N LEU A 289 -134.23 -26.90 27.55
CA LEU A 289 -132.95 -27.37 28.12
C LEU A 289 -132.00 -27.88 27.03
N ALA A 290 -132.50 -28.65 26.06
CA ALA A 290 -131.72 -29.17 24.95
C ALA A 290 -131.16 -28.04 24.06
N ARG A 291 -131.97 -27.02 23.73
CA ARG A 291 -131.49 -25.82 23.02
C ARG A 291 -130.45 -25.04 23.82
N GLY A 292 -130.69 -24.84 25.12
CA GLY A 292 -129.73 -24.17 26.01
C GLY A 292 -128.39 -24.92 26.13
N SER A 293 -128.44 -26.26 26.16
CA SER A 293 -127.26 -27.14 26.15
C SER A 293 -126.49 -27.06 24.83
N ALA A 294 -127.19 -27.07 23.69
CA ALA A 294 -126.57 -26.91 22.36
C ALA A 294 -125.89 -25.53 22.21
N GLU A 295 -126.57 -24.45 22.63
CA GLU A 295 -126.00 -23.09 22.60
C GLU A 295 -124.78 -22.96 23.51
N SER A 296 -124.84 -23.53 24.72
CA SER A 296 -123.72 -23.53 25.67
C SER A 296 -122.54 -24.32 25.12
N SER A 297 -122.79 -25.50 24.55
CA SER A 297 -121.75 -26.33 23.91
C SER A 297 -121.08 -25.59 22.76
N LYS A 298 -121.84 -24.85 21.95
CA LYS A 298 -121.30 -24.00 20.88
C LYS A 298 -120.41 -22.87 21.40
N LYS A 299 -120.82 -22.20 22.48
CA LYS A 299 -119.99 -21.16 23.14
C LYS A 299 -118.68 -21.74 23.66
N ILE A 300 -118.71 -22.89 24.33
CA ILE A 300 -117.50 -23.57 24.82
C ILE A 300 -116.63 -24.03 23.63
N ASN A 301 -117.22 -24.53 22.55
CA ASN A 301 -116.47 -24.95 21.37
C ASN A 301 -115.70 -23.78 20.73
N ASN A 302 -116.30 -22.59 20.68
CA ASN A 302 -115.60 -21.38 20.22
C ASN A 302 -114.40 -21.02 21.12
N LEU A 303 -114.55 -21.15 22.45
CA LEU A 303 -113.44 -20.93 23.40
C LEU A 303 -112.32 -21.97 23.20
N ILE A 304 -112.67 -23.24 22.96
CA ILE A 304 -111.69 -24.29 22.69
C ILE A 304 -110.96 -24.03 21.36
N ASN A 305 -111.64 -23.55 20.32
CA ASN A 305 -111.00 -23.18 19.06
C ASN A 305 -110.01 -22.01 19.23
N ASP A 306 -110.35 -21.00 20.05
CA ASP A 306 -109.42 -19.92 20.41
C ASP A 306 -108.19 -20.45 21.18
N ILE A 307 -108.41 -21.38 22.13
CA ILE A 307 -107.31 -22.03 22.86
C ILE A 307 -106.43 -22.85 21.91
N LEU A 308 -107.01 -23.59 20.96
CA LEU A 308 -106.27 -24.35 19.95
C LEU A 308 -105.40 -23.43 19.07
N GLN A 309 -105.95 -22.33 18.57
CA GLN A 309 -105.15 -21.36 17.80
C GLN A 309 -103.99 -20.77 18.62
N LYS A 310 -104.26 -20.38 19.88
CA LYS A 310 -103.23 -19.82 20.77
C LYS A 310 -102.15 -20.84 21.13
N THR A 311 -102.52 -22.11 21.34
CA THR A 311 -101.57 -23.19 21.65
C THR A 311 -100.74 -23.59 20.44
N GLU A 312 -101.32 -23.62 19.24
CA GLU A 312 -100.58 -23.82 17.98
C GLU A 312 -99.53 -22.71 17.79
N HIS A 313 -99.92 -21.45 17.98
CA HIS A 313 -99.00 -20.31 17.91
C HIS A 313 -97.91 -20.38 18.99
N ALA A 314 -98.26 -20.75 20.22
CA ALA A 314 -97.29 -20.95 21.30
C ALA A 314 -96.31 -22.10 20.97
N ALA A 315 -96.75 -23.16 20.31
CA ALA A 315 -95.90 -24.27 19.89
C ALA A 315 -94.89 -23.83 18.82
N GLU A 316 -95.32 -23.02 17.85
CA GLU A 316 -94.43 -22.44 16.84
C GLU A 316 -93.37 -21.51 17.46
N MET A 317 -93.78 -20.64 18.39
CA MET A 317 -92.87 -19.79 19.16
C MET A 317 -91.86 -20.62 19.97
N MET A 318 -92.27 -21.75 20.56
CA MET A 318 -91.36 -22.64 21.28
C MET A 318 -90.35 -23.34 20.37
N ARG A 319 -90.73 -23.72 19.14
CA ARG A 319 -89.77 -24.26 18.15
C ARG A 319 -88.74 -23.21 17.77
N SER A 320 -89.19 -21.98 17.51
CA SER A 320 -88.30 -20.85 17.22
C SER A 320 -87.33 -20.56 18.37
N ASN A 321 -87.83 -20.51 19.61
CA ASN A 321 -86.99 -20.35 20.80
C ASN A 321 -85.95 -21.46 20.93
N THR A 322 -86.35 -22.71 20.68
CA THR A 322 -85.43 -23.86 20.71
C THR A 322 -84.28 -23.66 19.73
N ALA A 323 -84.57 -23.28 18.47
CA ALA A 323 -83.55 -22.98 17.48
C ALA A 323 -82.61 -21.84 17.91
N LYS A 324 -83.16 -20.77 18.51
CA LYS A 324 -82.36 -19.64 19.03
C LYS A 324 -81.46 -20.03 20.19
N VAL A 325 -81.87 -20.96 21.04
CA VAL A 325 -81.01 -21.49 22.12
C VAL A 325 -79.83 -22.28 21.53
N TYR A 326 -80.07 -23.12 20.51
CA TYR A 326 -78.99 -23.83 19.82
C TYR A 326 -77.99 -22.87 19.15
N GLU A 327 -78.47 -21.86 18.43
CA GLU A 327 -77.60 -20.81 17.87
C GLU A 327 -76.76 -20.11 18.95
N GLY A 328 -77.37 -19.81 20.11
CA GLY A 328 -76.67 -19.22 21.25
C GLY A 328 -75.58 -20.12 21.82
N MET A 329 -75.82 -21.43 21.91
CA MET A 329 -74.82 -22.40 22.36
C MET A 329 -73.63 -22.47 21.41
N ASP A 330 -73.86 -22.44 20.09
CA ASP A 330 -72.79 -22.46 19.09
C ASP A 330 -71.87 -21.24 19.19
N VAL A 331 -72.46 -20.04 19.38
CA VAL A 331 -71.70 -18.80 19.58
C VAL A 331 -70.85 -18.87 20.85
N ILE A 332 -71.40 -19.34 21.97
CA ILE A 332 -70.66 -19.47 23.24
C ILE A 332 -69.49 -20.46 23.11
N ASN A 333 -69.70 -21.57 22.41
CA ASN A 333 -68.64 -22.54 22.15
C ASN A 333 -67.52 -21.95 21.28
N ALA A 334 -67.86 -21.15 20.27
CA ALA A 334 -66.87 -20.45 19.44
C ALA A 334 -66.04 -19.43 20.25
N VAL A 335 -66.67 -18.72 21.18
CA VAL A 335 -65.99 -17.80 22.12
C VAL A 335 -65.03 -18.59 23.02
N ASN A 336 -65.47 -19.72 23.60
CA ASN A 336 -64.64 -20.57 24.43
C ASN A 336 -63.38 -21.08 23.68
N ALA A 337 -63.55 -21.52 22.44
CA ALA A 337 -62.43 -21.97 21.61
C ALA A 337 -61.44 -20.84 21.30
N SER A 338 -61.94 -19.61 21.07
CA SER A 338 -61.11 -18.44 20.82
C SER A 338 -60.32 -18.02 22.06
N LEU A 339 -60.91 -18.09 23.25
CA LEU A 339 -60.20 -17.86 24.52
C LEU A 339 -59.10 -18.89 24.76
N GLY A 340 -59.34 -20.17 24.44
CA GLY A 340 -58.30 -21.20 24.50
C GLY A 340 -57.10 -20.91 23.60
N LYS A 341 -57.35 -20.41 22.38
CA LYS A 341 -56.29 -19.93 21.49
C LYS A 341 -55.54 -18.72 22.09
N MET A 342 -56.25 -17.78 22.71
CA MET A 342 -55.65 -16.60 23.33
C MET A 342 -54.70 -16.96 24.48
N VAL A 343 -55.07 -17.92 25.34
CA VAL A 343 -54.19 -18.45 26.39
C VAL A 343 -52.93 -19.09 25.79
N THR A 344 -53.11 -19.91 24.75
CA THR A 344 -51.98 -20.57 24.07
C THR A 344 -51.03 -19.55 23.45
N THR A 345 -51.55 -18.53 22.75
CA THR A 345 -50.76 -17.44 22.17
C THR A 345 -49.99 -16.65 23.23
N ALA A 346 -50.60 -16.39 24.39
CA ALA A 346 -49.94 -15.71 25.50
C ALA A 346 -48.79 -16.56 26.10
N MET A 347 -48.95 -17.88 26.17
CA MET A 347 -47.87 -18.80 26.56
C MET A 347 -46.71 -18.75 25.56
N THR A 348 -46.99 -18.87 24.25
CA THR A 348 -45.96 -18.75 23.21
C THR A 348 -45.25 -17.39 23.26
N LEU A 349 -45.98 -16.31 23.54
CA LEU A 349 -45.38 -14.98 23.68
C LEU A 349 -44.42 -14.91 24.87
N ASN A 350 -44.74 -15.56 25.99
CA ASN A 350 -43.82 -15.65 27.13
C ASN A 350 -42.52 -16.40 26.80
N ASP A 351 -42.60 -17.47 26.01
CA ASP A 351 -41.41 -18.20 25.56
C ASP A 351 -40.52 -17.33 24.66
N ILE A 352 -41.13 -16.61 23.70
CA ILE A 352 -40.41 -15.65 22.84
C ILE A 352 -39.74 -14.55 23.68
N ILE A 353 -40.44 -14.00 24.67
CA ILE A 353 -39.88 -12.98 25.57
C ILE A 353 -38.66 -13.51 26.32
N LYS A 354 -38.70 -14.78 26.77
CA LYS A 354 -37.57 -15.44 27.43
C LYS A 354 -36.37 -15.62 26.49
N ASP A 355 -36.60 -15.99 25.24
CA ASP A 355 -35.55 -16.14 24.23
C ASP A 355 -34.90 -14.79 23.88
N ILE A 356 -35.70 -13.73 23.73
CA ILE A 356 -35.18 -12.38 23.49
C ILE A 356 -34.40 -11.90 24.73
N SER A 357 -34.87 -12.17 25.95
CA SER A 357 -34.15 -11.82 27.17
C SER A 357 -32.78 -12.50 27.25
N THR A 358 -32.70 -13.77 26.85
CA THR A 358 -31.43 -14.52 26.79
C THR A 358 -30.50 -13.90 25.75
N SER A 359 -31.03 -13.56 24.57
CA SER A 359 -30.28 -12.92 23.49
C SER A 359 -29.76 -11.53 23.90
N ALA A 360 -30.57 -10.74 24.61
CA ALA A 360 -30.17 -9.44 25.14
C ALA A 360 -29.04 -9.57 26.18
N GLN A 361 -29.09 -10.59 27.04
CA GLN A 361 -28.01 -10.88 27.99
C GLN A 361 -26.70 -11.21 27.25
N GLN A 362 -26.76 -12.09 26.25
CA GLN A 362 -25.60 -12.45 25.44
C GLN A 362 -25.05 -11.26 24.64
N GLN A 363 -25.92 -10.38 24.14
CA GLN A 363 -25.52 -9.12 23.49
C GLN A 363 -24.77 -8.20 24.44
N SER A 364 -25.21 -8.10 25.70
CA SER A 364 -24.54 -7.31 26.75
C SER A 364 -23.13 -7.85 27.03
N GLU A 365 -22.99 -9.16 27.21
CA GLU A 365 -21.70 -9.82 27.43
C GLU A 365 -20.75 -9.65 26.24
N THR A 366 -21.26 -9.79 25.02
CA THR A 366 -20.46 -9.58 23.80
C THR A 366 -20.01 -8.13 23.67
N SER A 367 -20.87 -7.17 24.02
CA SER A 367 -20.55 -5.74 23.99
C SER A 367 -19.47 -5.38 25.03
N ASP A 368 -19.49 -6.00 26.21
CA ASP A 368 -18.43 -5.84 27.22
C ASP A 368 -17.10 -6.41 26.74
N GLN A 369 -17.11 -7.60 26.15
CA GLN A 369 -15.90 -8.17 25.54
C GLN A 369 -15.34 -7.27 24.43
N MET A 370 -16.19 -6.72 23.56
CA MET A 370 -15.76 -5.77 22.54
C MET A 370 -15.16 -4.52 23.16
N TYR A 371 -15.77 -3.97 24.21
CA TYR A 371 -15.24 -2.80 24.92
C TYR A 371 -13.82 -3.06 25.45
N GLN A 372 -13.58 -4.21 26.08
CA GLN A 372 -12.25 -4.60 26.57
C GLN A 372 -11.22 -4.73 25.43
N LYS A 373 -11.63 -5.30 24.29
CA LYS A 373 -10.77 -5.42 23.10
C LYS A 373 -10.44 -4.06 22.51
N VAL A 374 -11.41 -3.17 22.37
CA VAL A 374 -11.22 -1.82 21.85
C VAL A 374 -10.29 -1.01 22.77
N ASN A 375 -10.46 -1.11 24.09
CA ASN A 375 -9.54 -0.50 25.05
C ASN A 375 -8.10 -1.04 24.93
N THR A 376 -7.96 -2.35 24.67
CA THR A 376 -6.64 -2.97 24.41
C THR A 376 -6.02 -2.43 23.12
N ILE A 377 -6.79 -2.31 22.04
CA ILE A 377 -6.32 -1.74 20.77
C ILE A 377 -5.96 -0.26 20.92
N SER A 378 -6.71 0.50 21.73
CA SER A 378 -6.35 1.89 22.07
C SER A 378 -4.97 1.96 22.71
N LYS A 379 -4.69 1.12 23.72
CA LYS A 379 -3.37 1.07 24.36
C LYS A 379 -2.25 0.69 23.38
N ILE A 380 -2.51 -0.26 22.48
CA ILE A 380 -1.54 -0.65 21.44
C ILE A 380 -1.30 0.52 20.48
N THR A 381 -2.32 1.28 20.11
CA THR A 381 -2.21 2.46 19.24
C THR A 381 -1.37 3.57 19.90
N ASP A 382 -1.53 3.79 21.20
CA ASP A 382 -0.69 4.70 21.97
C ASP A 382 0.77 4.24 22.01
N GLN A 383 1.01 2.94 22.22
CA GLN A 383 2.35 2.35 22.18
C GLN A 383 3.00 2.47 20.80
N ILE A 384 2.24 2.25 19.72
CA ILE A 384 2.70 2.43 18.35
C ILE A 384 3.13 3.89 18.14
N SER A 385 2.33 4.86 18.60
CA SER A 385 2.64 6.28 18.48
C SER A 385 3.96 6.63 19.18
N GLN A 386 4.19 6.08 20.38
CA GLN A 386 5.46 6.23 21.09
C GLN A 386 6.64 5.59 20.35
N GLN A 387 6.44 4.40 19.77
CA GLN A 387 7.47 3.71 18.99
C GLN A 387 7.83 4.47 17.71
N ILE A 388 6.84 5.04 17.01
CA ILE A 388 7.06 5.88 15.83
C ILE A 388 7.94 7.08 16.18
N GLN A 389 7.67 7.75 17.32
CA GLN A 389 8.51 8.87 17.77
C GLN A 389 9.97 8.44 18.00
N ASN A 390 10.18 7.25 18.56
CA ASN A 390 11.53 6.71 18.76
C ASN A 390 12.23 6.40 17.43
N VAL A 391 11.50 5.82 16.45
CA VAL A 391 12.04 5.55 15.11
C VAL A 391 12.36 6.84 14.37
N ALA A 392 11.50 7.86 14.46
CA ALA A 392 11.74 9.18 13.87
C ALA A 392 13.02 9.81 14.42
N ASN A 393 13.19 9.80 15.75
CA ASN A 393 14.40 10.30 16.39
C ASN A 393 15.65 9.52 15.98
N ALA A 394 15.56 8.19 15.87
CA ALA A 394 16.66 7.36 15.41
C ALA A 394 17.03 7.62 13.94
N ALA A 395 16.03 7.85 13.07
CA ALA A 395 16.25 8.21 11.68
C ALA A 395 16.99 9.55 11.55
N LEU A 396 16.57 10.56 12.31
CA LEU A 396 17.25 11.87 12.38
C LEU A 396 18.71 11.73 12.85
N GLY A 397 18.97 10.90 13.87
CA GLY A 397 20.33 10.62 14.34
C GLY A 397 21.21 9.94 13.28
N LYS A 398 20.62 9.06 12.45
CA LYS A 398 21.35 8.39 11.37
C LYS A 398 21.69 9.32 10.20
N THR A 399 20.92 10.37 9.95
CA THR A 399 21.25 11.38 8.92
C THR A 399 22.62 12.01 9.19
N VAL A 400 22.90 12.35 10.46
CA VAL A 400 24.19 12.92 10.87
C VAL A 400 25.36 11.97 10.54
N ILE A 401 25.17 10.67 10.76
CA ILE A 401 26.18 9.64 10.46
C ILE A 401 26.43 9.56 8.95
N VAL A 402 25.38 9.65 8.13
CA VAL A 402 25.50 9.65 6.67
C VAL A 402 26.28 10.86 6.17
N ASP A 403 25.97 12.06 6.69
CA ASP A 403 26.68 13.28 6.34
C ASP A 403 28.17 13.20 6.72
N GLN A 404 28.47 12.69 7.92
CA GLN A 404 29.84 12.47 8.38
C GLN A 404 30.59 11.45 7.51
N THR A 405 29.91 10.39 7.08
CA THR A 405 30.48 9.35 6.22
C THR A 405 30.81 9.90 4.82
N SER A 406 29.91 10.70 4.25
CA SER A 406 30.14 11.37 2.96
C SER A 406 31.30 12.37 3.04
N SER A 407 31.39 13.16 4.13
CA SER A 407 32.53 14.05 4.36
C SER A 407 33.85 13.27 4.45
N SER A 408 33.87 12.17 5.19
CA SER A 408 35.05 11.31 5.32
C SER A 408 35.46 10.69 3.98
N ALA A 409 34.49 10.25 3.16
CA ALA A 409 34.76 9.75 1.81
C ALA A 409 35.42 10.82 0.94
N LYS A 410 34.97 12.07 1.01
CA LYS A 410 35.53 13.21 0.27
C LYS A 410 36.97 13.55 0.71
N GLU A 411 37.24 13.48 2.01
CA GLU A 411 38.59 13.68 2.55
C GLU A 411 39.55 12.59 2.07
N LEU A 412 39.14 11.31 2.11
CA LEU A 412 39.94 10.19 1.60
C LEU A 412 40.20 10.31 0.10
N ARG A 413 39.22 10.76 -0.69
CA ARG A 413 39.40 11.03 -2.13
C ARG A 413 40.45 12.10 -2.37
N THR A 414 40.35 13.21 -1.63
CA THR A 414 41.30 14.32 -1.71
C THR A 414 42.72 13.86 -1.35
N LEU A 415 42.85 13.04 -0.31
CA LEU A 415 44.15 12.48 0.09
C LEU A 415 44.72 11.55 -0.98
N SER A 416 43.88 10.71 -1.61
CA SER A 416 44.28 9.87 -2.73
C SER A 416 44.80 10.71 -3.91
N ASP A 417 44.07 11.75 -4.28
CA ASP A 417 44.47 12.67 -5.36
C ASP A 417 45.80 13.36 -5.05
N ILE A 418 46.01 13.81 -3.81
CA ILE A 418 47.30 14.38 -3.37
C ILE A 418 48.44 13.38 -3.54
N PHE A 419 48.28 12.14 -3.08
CA PHE A 419 49.31 11.12 -3.21
C PHE A 419 49.58 10.72 -4.66
N GLN A 420 48.54 10.56 -5.48
CA GLN A 420 48.69 10.26 -6.90
C GLN A 420 49.42 11.41 -7.62
N ASN A 421 49.04 12.66 -7.36
CA ASN A 421 49.66 13.85 -7.95
C ASN A 421 51.13 14.02 -7.51
N ALA A 422 51.46 13.77 -6.24
CA ALA A 422 52.84 13.84 -5.74
C ALA A 422 53.76 12.80 -6.40
N LEU A 423 53.20 11.65 -6.84
CA LEU A 423 53.95 10.58 -7.48
C LEU A 423 54.01 10.68 -9.01
N VAL A 424 53.36 11.69 -9.61
CA VAL A 424 53.33 11.92 -11.06
C VAL A 424 54.73 11.88 -11.69
N PRO A 425 55.76 12.59 -11.20
CA PRO A 425 57.09 12.59 -11.82
C PRO A 425 57.73 11.20 -11.99
N PHE A 426 57.28 10.20 -11.23
CA PHE A 426 57.80 8.84 -11.27
C PHE A 426 56.99 7.95 -12.23
N LYS A 427 57.61 7.54 -13.34
CA LYS A 427 57.01 6.61 -14.31
C LYS A 427 57.06 5.16 -13.81
N PHE A 428 56.25 4.82 -12.80
CA PHE A 428 56.12 3.44 -12.33
C PHE A 428 55.31 2.58 -13.32
N LYS A 429 55.82 1.38 -13.65
CA LYS A 429 54.99 0.30 -14.21
C LYS A 429 54.46 -0.51 -13.03
N VAL A 430 53.18 -0.34 -12.71
CA VAL A 430 52.49 -1.14 -11.69
C VAL A 430 51.55 -2.09 -12.42
N GLU A 431 51.71 -3.40 -12.22
CA GLU A 431 50.76 -4.40 -12.72
C GLU A 431 49.44 -4.29 -11.95
N GLY A 432 48.31 -4.26 -12.67
CA GLY A 432 46.96 -4.12 -12.10
C GLY A 432 46.47 -2.67 -11.95
N ALA A 433 47.36 -1.67 -12.07
CA ALA A 433 46.93 -0.30 -12.27
C ALA A 433 46.62 -0.11 -13.75
N ASN A 434 45.35 -0.14 -14.14
CA ASN A 434 44.95 0.45 -15.40
C ASN A 434 45.54 1.86 -15.43
N LYS A 435 46.42 2.13 -16.39
CA LYS A 435 46.91 3.48 -16.65
C LYS A 435 45.66 4.35 -16.85
N ARG A 436 45.25 5.12 -15.83
CA ARG A 436 44.78 6.46 -16.16
C ARG A 436 45.93 7.07 -16.92
N ALA A 437 45.69 7.35 -18.20
CA ALA A 437 46.66 7.94 -19.10
C ALA A 437 47.30 9.12 -18.38
N PHE A 438 48.53 8.89 -17.96
CA PHE A 438 49.47 9.94 -17.75
C PHE A 438 49.48 10.74 -19.06
N VAL A 439 49.19 12.04 -18.99
CA VAL A 439 48.78 12.96 -20.07
C VAL A 439 47.26 13.23 -20.06
N ARG A 440 46.88 14.24 -19.27
CA ARG A 440 45.71 15.08 -19.55
C ARG A 440 46.06 15.91 -20.81
N THR A 441 45.92 15.34 -22.00
CA THR A 441 45.81 16.13 -23.24
C THR A 441 44.33 16.28 -23.53
N GLU A 442 43.84 17.50 -23.36
CA GLU A 442 42.50 17.93 -23.75
C GLU A 442 42.24 17.62 -25.23
N ALA A 443 41.56 16.51 -25.54
CA ALA A 443 41.02 16.28 -26.87
C ALA A 443 39.70 17.06 -27.01
N ARG A 444 39.79 18.30 -27.47
CA ARG A 444 38.62 19.15 -27.79
C ARG A 444 37.99 18.65 -29.10
N ILE A 445 36.76 18.12 -29.04
CA ILE A 445 35.95 17.75 -30.20
C ILE A 445 34.90 18.86 -30.43
N PRO A 446 35.01 19.63 -31.52
CA PRO A 446 34.00 20.63 -31.87
C PRO A 446 32.76 19.96 -32.49
N CYS A 447 31.58 20.24 -31.94
CA CYS A 447 30.30 19.67 -32.37
C CYS A 447 29.29 20.78 -32.72
N LYS A 448 28.41 20.52 -33.69
CA LYS A 448 27.31 21.40 -34.11
C LYS A 448 26.00 20.77 -33.64
N PHE A 449 25.10 21.52 -33.01
CA PHE A 449 23.83 20.98 -32.48
C PHE A 449 22.62 21.70 -33.06
N LYS A 450 21.56 20.95 -33.38
CA LYS A 450 20.20 21.44 -33.64
C LYS A 450 19.25 20.93 -32.54
N VAL A 451 18.39 21.79 -32.01
CA VAL A 451 17.47 21.45 -30.89
C VAL A 451 16.04 21.34 -31.39
N LEU A 452 15.34 20.27 -31.00
CA LEU A 452 13.91 20.05 -31.24
C LEU A 452 13.15 20.12 -29.91
N LEU A 453 12.14 20.98 -29.83
CA LEU A 453 11.25 21.09 -28.66
C LEU A 453 9.89 20.49 -29.01
N SER A 454 9.43 19.52 -28.22
CA SER A 454 8.09 18.92 -28.33
C SER A 454 7.70 18.38 -29.71
N GLY A 455 8.68 18.01 -30.54
CA GLY A 455 8.46 17.30 -31.82
C GLY A 455 8.16 18.17 -33.04
N GLU A 456 8.05 19.49 -32.90
CA GLU A 456 7.95 20.43 -34.03
C GLU A 456 9.23 21.25 -34.18
N LEU A 457 9.60 21.56 -35.42
CA LEU A 457 10.59 22.61 -35.70
C LEU A 457 9.89 23.95 -35.44
N ILE A 458 10.50 24.80 -34.63
CA ILE A 458 9.96 26.14 -34.32
C ILE A 458 9.81 26.91 -35.64
N ASP A 459 8.58 27.07 -36.14
CA ASP A 459 8.36 27.54 -37.50
C ASP A 459 8.15 29.06 -37.63
N SER A 460 8.80 29.59 -38.67
CA SER A 460 8.32 30.58 -39.66
C SER A 460 7.91 32.00 -39.28
N THR A 461 8.68 32.79 -38.52
CA THR A 461 8.58 34.28 -38.65
C THR A 461 9.88 35.08 -38.56
N LEU A 462 11.04 34.43 -38.43
CA LEU A 462 12.33 35.14 -38.40
C LEU A 462 13.20 34.65 -39.55
N THR A 463 13.31 35.51 -40.57
CA THR A 463 14.14 35.33 -41.75
C THR A 463 15.63 35.25 -41.41
N SER A 464 16.31 34.36 -42.14
CA SER A 464 17.75 34.07 -42.22
C SER A 464 18.44 33.41 -41.02
N GLY A 465 18.71 32.11 -41.17
CA GLY A 465 19.64 31.34 -40.35
C GLY A 465 18.96 30.20 -39.60
N ASP A 466 19.11 28.96 -40.10
CA ASP A 466 18.87 27.75 -39.30
C ASP A 466 19.50 27.92 -37.90
N PHE A 467 18.78 27.64 -36.83
CA PHE A 467 19.34 27.69 -35.46
C PHE A 467 20.46 26.66 -35.34
N GLU A 468 21.70 27.10 -35.55
CA GLU A 468 22.93 26.33 -35.49
C GLU A 468 23.66 26.64 -34.18
N MET A 469 23.62 25.72 -33.21
CA MET A 469 24.58 25.80 -32.11
C MET A 469 25.91 25.18 -32.55
N ARG A 470 27.03 25.80 -32.19
CA ARG A 470 28.37 25.20 -32.26
C ARG A 470 28.94 25.19 -30.84
N GLY A 471 29.30 24.01 -30.33
CA GLY A 471 29.77 23.81 -28.96
C GLY A 471 31.00 22.90 -28.89
N VAL A 472 31.79 23.06 -27.83
CA VAL A 472 32.93 22.20 -27.49
C VAL A 472 32.63 21.54 -26.15
N ILE A 473 32.73 20.21 -26.08
CA ILE A 473 32.57 19.48 -24.81
C ILE A 473 33.84 19.69 -23.98
N THR A 474 33.72 20.38 -22.84
CA THR A 474 34.81 20.61 -21.88
C THR A 474 34.36 20.25 -20.46
N ASN A 475 35.30 19.81 -19.63
CA ASN A 475 35.08 19.65 -18.19
C ASN A 475 35.46 20.96 -17.48
N LEU A 476 34.43 21.80 -17.27
CA LEU A 476 34.25 22.95 -16.37
C LEU A 476 35.28 24.10 -16.34
N SER A 477 34.86 25.26 -16.87
CA SER A 477 34.63 26.50 -16.10
C SER A 477 34.13 27.61 -17.05
N ALA A 478 32.96 28.17 -16.76
CA ALA A 478 32.23 29.21 -17.51
C ALA A 478 31.45 28.77 -18.76
N GLY A 479 30.12 28.71 -18.64
CA GLY A 479 29.17 28.93 -19.74
C GLY A 479 29.15 27.89 -20.87
N GLY A 480 29.05 26.60 -20.55
CA GLY A 480 28.97 25.54 -21.55
C GLY A 480 28.12 24.35 -21.11
N CYS A 481 27.45 23.74 -22.09
CA CYS A 481 26.57 22.58 -21.92
C CYS A 481 27.41 21.33 -21.57
N VAL A 482 27.26 20.80 -20.35
CA VAL A 482 28.01 19.62 -19.89
C VAL A 482 27.20 18.36 -20.15
N VAL A 483 27.81 17.38 -20.80
CA VAL A 483 27.27 16.04 -21.04
C VAL A 483 28.17 15.05 -20.32
N GLU A 484 27.70 14.45 -19.22
CA GLU A 484 28.41 13.38 -18.52
C GLU A 484 28.02 12.03 -19.10
N THR A 485 28.95 11.38 -19.79
CA THR A 485 28.83 9.96 -20.17
C THR A 485 30.21 9.31 -20.19
N THR A 486 30.25 8.06 -19.74
CA THR A 486 31.47 7.24 -19.62
C THR A 486 31.82 6.46 -20.88
N GLU A 487 31.03 6.56 -21.96
CA GLU A 487 31.22 5.83 -23.23
C GLU A 487 30.83 6.68 -24.46
N ASP A 488 31.23 6.23 -25.67
CA ASP A 488 30.84 6.84 -26.95
C ASP A 488 29.30 6.86 -27.11
N ILE A 489 28.75 8.00 -27.53
CA ILE A 489 27.30 8.25 -27.49
C ILE A 489 26.63 7.79 -28.80
N GLU A 490 25.89 6.67 -28.74
CA GLU A 490 25.03 6.20 -29.84
C GLU A 490 23.67 6.92 -29.90
N GLN A 491 23.06 6.99 -31.09
CA GLN A 491 21.71 7.55 -31.28
C GLN A 491 20.69 6.86 -30.36
N GLY A 492 19.80 7.66 -29.74
CA GLY A 492 18.68 7.18 -28.95
C GLY A 492 18.91 7.18 -27.44
N LYS A 493 20.13 7.40 -26.94
CA LYS A 493 20.43 7.52 -25.50
C LYS A 493 20.02 8.89 -24.93
N TYR A 494 19.71 8.88 -23.63
CA TYR A 494 19.36 10.08 -22.88
C TYR A 494 20.61 10.79 -22.39
N VAL A 495 20.60 12.11 -22.51
CA VAL A 495 21.70 13.01 -22.15
C VAL A 495 21.16 13.99 -21.12
N ILE A 496 21.88 14.11 -20.00
CA ILE A 496 21.50 15.05 -18.94
C ILE A 496 22.27 16.35 -19.16
N PHE A 497 21.51 17.44 -19.29
CA PHE A 497 22.04 18.77 -19.48
C PHE A 497 21.97 19.58 -18.20
N SER A 498 23.06 20.27 -17.92
CA SER A 498 23.15 21.26 -16.86
C SER A 498 23.55 22.59 -17.47
N PHE A 499 22.79 23.63 -17.16
CA PHE A 499 22.91 24.96 -17.72
C PHE A 499 23.34 25.94 -16.64
N GLN A 500 24.24 26.86 -16.99
CA GLN A 500 24.58 27.99 -16.16
C GLN A 500 24.38 29.27 -16.97
N LEU A 501 23.31 30.03 -16.67
CA LEU A 501 23.05 31.35 -17.24
C LEU A 501 23.28 32.41 -16.18
N GLY A 502 24.32 33.22 -16.35
CA GLY A 502 24.72 34.21 -15.35
C GLY A 502 24.97 33.54 -13.99
N ASN A 503 24.22 33.96 -12.96
CA ASN A 503 24.31 33.41 -11.60
C ASN A 503 23.31 32.26 -11.31
N GLN A 504 22.46 31.87 -12.26
CA GLN A 504 21.53 30.76 -12.08
C GLN A 504 22.10 29.47 -12.66
N PHE A 505 22.08 28.41 -11.84
CA PHE A 505 22.53 27.07 -12.21
C PHE A 505 21.31 26.14 -12.21
N VAL A 506 21.00 25.56 -13.36
CA VAL A 506 19.90 24.61 -13.54
C VAL A 506 20.50 23.27 -13.92
N GLN A 507 20.32 22.27 -13.07
CA GLN A 507 20.89 20.93 -13.26
C GLN A 507 19.80 19.95 -13.64
N GLY A 508 20.09 19.02 -14.55
CA GLY A 508 19.30 17.79 -14.67
C GLY A 508 18.23 17.75 -15.77
N ILE A 509 18.28 18.63 -16.79
CA ILE A 509 17.30 18.56 -17.89
C ILE A 509 17.67 17.41 -18.83
N GLN A 510 16.84 16.38 -18.87
CA GLN A 510 17.07 15.19 -19.67
C GLN A 510 16.59 15.38 -21.12
N GLY A 511 17.53 15.41 -22.07
CA GLY A 511 17.26 15.41 -23.51
C GLY A 511 17.55 14.04 -24.13
N ARG A 512 16.94 13.72 -25.27
CA ARG A 512 17.23 12.50 -26.04
C ARG A 512 18.05 12.85 -27.27
N LEU A 513 19.19 12.19 -27.46
CA LEU A 513 19.99 12.35 -28.67
C LEU A 513 19.30 11.64 -29.84
N VAL A 514 18.81 12.40 -30.81
CA VAL A 514 18.05 11.91 -31.96
C VAL A 514 18.97 11.56 -33.13
N ARG A 515 20.01 12.37 -33.37
CA ARG A 515 20.96 12.14 -34.47
C ARG A 515 22.36 12.60 -34.08
N LEU A 516 23.40 11.93 -34.56
CA LEU A 516 24.80 12.40 -34.52
C LEU A 516 25.47 11.94 -35.81
N LYS A 517 26.00 12.86 -36.63
CA LYS A 517 26.59 12.58 -37.94
C LYS A 517 27.82 13.46 -38.17
N LYS A 518 28.86 12.96 -38.84
CA LYS A 518 30.02 13.79 -39.22
C LYS A 518 29.58 14.94 -40.15
N SER A 519 29.96 16.18 -39.83
CA SER A 519 29.60 17.38 -40.59
C SER A 519 30.33 17.40 -41.94
N ALA A 520 29.62 17.69 -43.02
CA ALA A 520 30.15 17.72 -44.38
C ALA A 520 30.41 19.14 -44.93
N SER A 521 30.31 20.18 -44.08
CA SER A 521 30.48 21.57 -44.50
C SER A 521 31.95 21.91 -44.78
N ALA A 522 32.23 22.45 -45.98
CA ALA A 522 33.57 22.81 -46.47
C ALA A 522 34.28 23.92 -45.66
N ASP A 523 33.56 24.70 -44.84
CA ASP A 523 34.14 25.85 -44.12
C ASP A 523 34.99 25.50 -42.89
N VAL A 524 35.17 24.21 -42.55
CA VAL A 524 35.90 23.78 -41.33
C VAL A 524 37.10 22.86 -41.64
N GLU A 525 37.50 22.73 -42.91
CA GLU A 525 38.75 22.03 -43.27
C GLU A 525 40.03 22.76 -42.83
N ALA A 526 39.95 24.03 -42.41
CA ALA A 526 41.10 24.83 -42.00
C ALA A 526 41.75 24.42 -40.64
N LEU A 527 41.14 23.52 -39.86
CA LEU A 527 41.59 23.21 -38.49
C LEU A 527 42.00 21.74 -38.25
N GLY A 528 41.99 20.88 -39.27
CA GLY A 528 42.49 19.49 -39.17
C GLY A 528 41.81 18.61 -38.12
N LYS A 529 40.60 18.99 -37.65
CA LYS A 529 39.82 18.24 -36.66
C LYS A 529 38.45 17.86 -37.21
N GLU A 530 38.04 16.63 -36.95
CA GLU A 530 36.73 16.12 -37.36
C GLU A 530 35.60 16.81 -36.58
N THR A 531 34.58 17.30 -37.29
CA THR A 531 33.40 17.94 -36.71
C THR A 531 32.16 17.05 -36.87
N TYR A 532 31.27 17.07 -35.88
CA TYR A 532 30.05 16.25 -35.84
C TYR A 532 28.81 17.13 -35.62
N GLU A 533 27.72 16.86 -36.33
CA GLU A 533 26.40 17.47 -36.19
C GLU A 533 25.45 16.55 -35.39
N GLY A 534 24.96 17.03 -34.25
CA GLY A 534 24.02 16.35 -33.37
C GLY A 534 22.63 16.99 -33.35
N ILE A 535 21.56 16.19 -33.24
CA ILE A 535 20.18 16.67 -33.01
C ILE A 535 19.71 16.14 -31.66
N ILE A 536 19.24 17.01 -30.78
CA ILE A 536 18.74 16.65 -29.44
C ILE A 536 17.29 17.09 -29.32
N SER A 537 16.44 16.18 -28.85
CA SER A 537 15.02 16.43 -28.61
C SER A 537 14.74 16.48 -27.12
N PHE A 538 14.01 17.51 -26.70
CA PHE A 538 13.48 17.61 -25.35
C PHE A 538 11.95 17.49 -25.40
N ASN A 539 11.40 16.52 -24.67
CA ASN A 539 9.98 16.24 -24.61
C ASN A 539 9.44 16.52 -23.20
N ASN A 540 8.21 17.05 -23.10
CA ASN A 540 7.55 17.37 -21.82
C ASN A 540 8.35 18.31 -20.89
N VAL A 541 8.97 19.33 -21.46
CA VAL A 541 9.66 20.38 -20.69
C VAL A 541 8.63 21.40 -20.19
N SER A 542 8.77 21.90 -18.95
CA SER A 542 7.88 22.95 -18.45
C SER A 542 8.14 24.28 -19.19
N PRO A 543 7.14 25.17 -19.29
CA PRO A 543 7.29 26.44 -20.04
C PRO A 543 8.44 27.33 -19.53
N GLU A 544 8.74 27.26 -18.24
CA GLU A 544 9.85 27.98 -17.61
C GLU A 544 11.22 27.44 -18.05
N HIS A 545 11.36 26.11 -18.10
CA HIS A 545 12.58 25.46 -18.59
C HIS A 545 12.74 25.61 -20.11
N GLU A 546 11.65 25.64 -20.88
CA GLU A 546 11.69 25.89 -22.32
C GLU A 546 12.26 27.27 -22.64
N LYS A 547 11.82 28.31 -21.92
CA LYS A 547 12.35 29.68 -22.07
C LYS A 547 13.84 29.77 -21.75
N ILE A 548 14.30 29.08 -20.71
CA ILE A 548 15.71 29.03 -20.30
C ILE A 548 16.56 28.33 -21.36
N ILE A 549 16.06 27.22 -21.94
CA ILE A 549 16.75 26.51 -23.02
C ILE A 549 16.89 27.44 -24.24
N VAL A 550 15.83 28.14 -24.64
CA VAL A 550 15.86 29.07 -25.79
C VAL A 550 16.81 30.25 -25.55
N GLU A 551 16.77 30.89 -24.38
CA GLU A 551 17.68 32.01 -24.04
C GLU A 551 19.15 31.58 -24.01
N PHE A 552 19.43 30.35 -23.55
CA PHE A 552 20.78 29.78 -23.57
C PHE A 552 21.27 29.56 -24.99
N VAL A 553 20.44 28.97 -25.86
CA VAL A 553 20.77 28.75 -27.28
C VAL A 553 21.14 30.06 -27.95
N LEU A 554 20.36 31.13 -27.72
CA LEU A 554 20.58 32.45 -28.32
C LEU A 554 21.88 33.13 -27.81
N ASN A 555 22.17 33.04 -26.51
CA ASN A 555 23.38 33.64 -25.94
C ASN A 555 24.67 32.89 -26.33
N ALA A 556 24.63 31.55 -26.37
CA ALA A 556 25.77 30.73 -26.75
C ALA A 556 26.16 30.96 -28.22
N GLN A 557 25.18 31.13 -29.10
CA GLN A 557 25.42 31.46 -30.51
C GLN A 557 26.11 32.84 -30.65
N LYS A 558 25.59 33.85 -29.96
CA LYS A 558 26.11 35.23 -30.03
C LYS A 558 27.54 35.39 -29.50
N GLN A 559 27.90 34.68 -28.42
CA GLN A 559 29.27 34.70 -27.90
C GLN A 559 30.29 34.03 -28.83
N PHE A 560 29.86 33.03 -29.59
CA PHE A 560 30.72 32.31 -30.53
C PHE A 560 30.92 33.08 -31.85
N GLU A 561 29.87 33.74 -32.36
CA GLU A 561 29.96 34.66 -33.50
C GLU A 561 30.94 35.82 -33.23
N GLN A 562 30.90 36.38 -32.00
CA GLN A 562 31.88 37.37 -31.54
C GLN A 562 33.31 36.82 -31.45
N ALA A 563 33.50 35.57 -30.99
CA ALA A 563 34.82 34.96 -30.88
C ALA A 563 35.46 34.62 -32.24
N LEU A 564 34.66 34.49 -33.30
CA LEU A 564 35.11 34.23 -34.67
C LEU A 564 35.15 35.48 -35.56
N GLY A 565 34.71 36.64 -35.06
CA GLY A 565 34.69 37.90 -35.80
C GLY A 565 33.70 37.92 -36.96
N ILE A 566 32.63 37.11 -36.90
CA ILE A 566 31.58 37.07 -37.90
C ILE A 566 30.39 37.84 -37.30
N GLU A 567 30.40 39.17 -37.38
CA GLU A 567 29.21 39.98 -37.09
C GLU A 567 28.36 40.08 -38.36
N GLY A 568 27.18 39.47 -38.33
CA GLY A 568 26.16 39.53 -39.39
C GLY A 568 24.81 39.11 -38.86
#